data_AF-A0A4V3GX31-F1
#
_entry.id   AF-A0A4V3GX31-F1
#
_cell.length_a   1.000
_cell.length_b   1.000
_cell.length_c   1.000
_cell.angle_alpha   90.00
_cell.angle_beta   90.00
_cell.angle_gamma   90.00
#
_symmetry.space_group_name_H-M   'P 1'
#
loop_
_entity.id
_entity.type
_entity.pdbx_description
1 polymer ?
#
loop_
_entity_poly.entity_id
_entity_poly.type
_entity_poly.pdbx_seq_one_letter_code
_entity_poly.pdbx_strand_id
1 'polypeptide(L)'
;MNRKENFLFKTFAFYIILFLLIQISLKLNLKYMTGRLTFIIAVAVVWMFLTIPGYIFSKKIKYISYLYPIINAVITGMTIASYYIIQSIEVDILDCHIFGFILFMVFNYGIIIITSKRKQISLINIILSIIGSLATIYLWTVISVSLGSHLLFLIIIYLCFFIALYLNKQKDSNYLTIVNFASVIMFGGVFLLVLILITEGDGIEILDMSWWKDRKKTR
;
A
#
# COMPACT_ATOMS: atom_id res chain seq x y z
N MET A 1 -20.60 -14.19 -17.23
CA MET A 1 -19.87 -13.86 -15.98
C MET A 1 -20.88 -13.69 -14.85
N ASN A 2 -20.86 -14.58 -13.85
CA ASN A 2 -21.76 -14.53 -12.68
C ASN A 2 -21.50 -13.25 -11.84
N ARG A 3 -22.49 -12.77 -11.08
CA ARG A 3 -22.40 -11.55 -10.23
C ARG A 3 -21.16 -11.56 -9.31
N LYS A 4 -20.82 -12.73 -8.77
CA LYS A 4 -19.62 -12.94 -7.93
C LYS A 4 -18.31 -12.79 -8.71
N GLU A 5 -18.24 -13.33 -9.93
CA GLU A 5 -17.09 -13.23 -10.81
C GLU A 5 -16.88 -11.78 -11.25
N ASN A 6 -17.96 -11.09 -11.61
CA ASN A 6 -17.91 -9.68 -12.01
C ASN A 6 -17.43 -8.77 -10.86
N PHE A 7 -17.89 -9.04 -9.64
CA PHE A 7 -17.41 -8.36 -8.44
C PHE A 7 -15.90 -8.58 -8.22
N LEU A 8 -15.42 -9.83 -8.33
CA LEU A 8 -14.00 -10.13 -8.14
C LEU A 8 -13.15 -9.51 -9.24
N PHE A 9 -13.57 -9.63 -10.50
CA PHE A 9 -12.89 -9.02 -11.64
C PHE A 9 -12.71 -7.52 -11.43
N LYS A 10 -13.78 -6.80 -11.10
CA LYS A 10 -13.72 -5.36 -10.81
C LYS A 10 -12.80 -5.02 -9.64
N THR A 11 -12.79 -5.85 -8.59
CA THR A 11 -11.92 -5.66 -7.42
C THR A 11 -10.45 -5.78 -7.81
N PHE A 12 -10.08 -6.84 -8.52
CA PHE A 12 -8.70 -7.08 -8.97
C PHE A 12 -8.26 -6.05 -10.02
N ALA A 13 -9.07 -5.81 -11.04
CA ALA A 13 -8.77 -4.86 -12.11
C ALA A 13 -8.59 -3.44 -11.56
N PHE A 14 -9.47 -3.00 -10.66
CA PHE A 14 -9.34 -1.66 -10.09
C PHE A 14 -8.08 -1.55 -9.22
N TYR A 15 -7.74 -2.58 -8.44
CA TYR A 15 -6.52 -2.56 -7.65
C TYR A 15 -5.24 -2.56 -8.51
N ILE A 16 -5.24 -3.27 -9.65
CA ILE A 16 -4.15 -3.21 -10.64
C ILE A 16 -4.01 -1.78 -11.18
N ILE A 17 -5.12 -1.10 -11.50
CA ILE A 17 -5.09 0.30 -11.96
C ILE A 17 -4.50 1.21 -10.87
N LEU A 18 -4.87 1.02 -9.60
CA LEU A 18 -4.29 1.77 -8.49
C LEU A 18 -2.79 1.53 -8.35
N PHE A 19 -2.34 0.28 -8.50
CA PHE A 19 -0.92 -0.05 -8.50
C PHE A 19 -0.17 0.66 -9.64
N LEU A 20 -0.70 0.63 -10.87
CA LEU A 20 -0.12 1.37 -11.99
C LEU A 20 -0.05 2.88 -11.70
N LEU A 21 -1.07 3.44 -11.06
CA LEU A 21 -1.09 4.85 -10.67
C LEU A 21 -0.04 5.17 -9.60
N ILE A 22 0.23 4.27 -8.65
CA ILE A 22 1.34 4.40 -7.68
C ILE A 22 2.67 4.47 -8.44
N GLN A 23 2.88 3.60 -9.41
CA GLN A 23 4.13 3.53 -10.19
C GLN A 23 4.33 4.78 -11.06
N ILE A 24 3.26 5.27 -11.70
CA ILE A 24 3.28 6.52 -12.45
C ILE A 24 3.59 7.69 -11.52
N SER A 25 2.90 7.79 -10.39
CA SER A 25 3.15 8.84 -9.39
C SER A 25 4.59 8.81 -8.89
N LEU A 26 5.10 7.62 -8.54
CA LEU A 26 6.50 7.40 -8.14
C LEU A 26 7.47 7.95 -9.20
N LYS A 27 7.38 7.48 -10.46
CA LYS A 27 8.27 7.91 -11.55
C LYS A 27 8.20 9.42 -11.80
N LEU A 28 7.01 10.01 -11.77
CA LEU A 28 6.83 11.46 -11.94
C LEU A 28 7.48 12.26 -10.81
N ASN A 29 7.34 11.82 -9.56
CA ASN A 29 7.92 12.52 -8.42
C ASN A 29 9.45 12.39 -8.38
N LEU A 30 10.00 11.21 -8.71
CA LEU A 30 11.45 11.05 -8.83
C LEU A 30 12.05 11.98 -9.89
N LYS A 31 11.36 12.16 -11.03
CA LYS A 31 11.84 12.98 -12.14
C LYS A 31 11.68 14.49 -11.92
N TYR A 32 10.57 14.92 -11.33
CA TYR A 32 10.20 16.35 -11.32
C TYR A 32 10.20 17.00 -9.93
N MET A 33 10.30 16.23 -8.84
CA MET A 33 10.13 16.72 -7.47
C MET A 33 11.36 16.49 -6.57
N THR A 34 12.51 16.15 -7.14
CA THR A 34 13.78 15.89 -6.43
C THR A 34 14.20 17.08 -5.54
N GLY A 35 13.95 18.33 -5.97
CA GLY A 35 14.20 19.54 -5.19
C GLY A 35 13.03 20.01 -4.28
N ARG A 36 11.94 19.24 -4.19
CA ARG A 36 10.70 19.61 -3.46
C ARG A 36 10.30 18.56 -2.43
N LEU A 37 11.27 17.88 -1.84
CA LEU A 37 11.05 16.82 -0.85
C LEU A 37 10.17 17.28 0.33
N THR A 38 10.42 18.48 0.88
CA THR A 38 9.62 19.05 1.98
C THR A 38 8.14 19.15 1.62
N PHE A 39 7.83 19.50 0.37
CA PHE A 39 6.45 19.58 -0.11
C PHE A 39 5.80 18.18 -0.18
N ILE A 40 6.52 17.18 -0.69
CA ILE A 40 6.02 15.80 -0.76
C ILE A 40 5.65 15.28 0.64
N ILE A 41 6.56 15.44 1.61
CA ILE A 41 6.35 14.97 2.98
C ILE A 41 5.18 15.72 3.63
N ALA A 42 5.10 17.05 3.46
CA ALA A 42 3.99 17.85 4.00
C ALA A 42 2.63 17.39 3.46
N VAL A 43 2.52 17.12 2.16
CA VAL A 43 1.30 16.59 1.55
C VAL A 43 0.92 15.23 2.14
N ALA A 44 1.89 14.31 2.29
CA ALA A 44 1.65 12.99 2.87
C ALA A 44 1.18 13.07 4.32
N VAL A 45 1.79 13.93 5.15
CA VAL A 45 1.39 14.15 6.55
C VAL A 45 -0.01 14.75 6.65
N VAL A 46 -0.33 15.79 5.86
CA VAL A 46 -1.68 16.36 5.84
C VAL A 46 -2.70 15.31 5.42
N TRP A 47 -2.38 14.50 4.41
CA TRP A 47 -3.26 13.44 3.96
C TRP A 47 -3.43 12.32 5.00
N MET A 48 -2.43 12.05 5.83
CA MET A 48 -2.56 11.12 6.96
C MET A 48 -3.73 11.48 7.87
N PHE A 49 -3.93 12.76 8.17
CA PHE A 49 -5.06 13.22 8.99
C PHE A 49 -6.38 13.16 8.22
N LEU A 50 -6.36 13.40 6.91
CA LEU A 50 -7.57 13.41 6.07
C LEU A 50 -8.01 12.03 5.60
N THR A 51 -7.15 11.01 5.65
CA THR A 51 -7.43 9.69 5.08
C THR A 51 -8.57 8.97 5.81
N ILE A 52 -8.67 9.10 7.14
CA ILE A 52 -9.73 8.48 7.94
C ILE A 52 -11.09 9.14 7.66
N PRO A 53 -11.24 10.49 7.75
CA PRO A 53 -12.45 11.17 7.30
C PRO A 53 -12.80 10.83 5.85
N GLY A 54 -11.82 10.86 4.95
CA GLY A 54 -11.98 10.51 3.54
C GLY A 54 -12.56 9.11 3.35
N TYR A 55 -12.06 8.12 4.09
CA TYR A 55 -12.58 6.76 4.07
C TYR A 55 -14.03 6.68 4.57
N ILE A 56 -14.36 7.38 5.65
CA ILE A 56 -15.74 7.44 6.17
C ILE A 56 -16.68 8.06 5.12
N PHE A 57 -16.29 9.17 4.50
CA PHE A 57 -17.08 9.80 3.44
C PHE A 57 -17.19 8.92 2.20
N SER A 58 -16.15 8.15 1.87
CA SER A 58 -16.14 7.20 0.75
C SER A 58 -17.21 6.11 0.89
N LYS A 59 -17.67 5.81 2.11
CA LYS A 59 -18.75 4.85 2.35
C LYS A 59 -20.14 5.44 2.11
N LYS A 60 -20.27 6.77 2.16
CA LYS A 60 -21.55 7.49 2.08
C LYS A 60 -21.80 8.09 0.70
N ILE A 61 -20.75 8.57 0.02
CA ILE A 61 -20.86 9.36 -1.21
C ILE A 61 -20.19 8.61 -2.37
N LYS A 62 -21.00 8.23 -3.38
CA LYS A 62 -20.59 7.40 -4.52
C LYS A 62 -19.37 7.95 -5.27
N TYR A 63 -19.32 9.25 -5.56
CA TYR A 63 -18.19 9.86 -6.26
C TYR A 63 -16.89 9.79 -5.44
N ILE A 64 -16.98 10.03 -4.13
CA ILE A 64 -15.83 9.92 -3.21
C ILE A 64 -15.36 8.47 -3.14
N SER A 65 -16.25 7.48 -3.25
CA SER A 65 -15.88 6.07 -3.30
C SER A 65 -14.91 5.72 -4.43
N TYR A 66 -14.90 6.46 -5.54
CA TYR A 66 -13.97 6.27 -6.66
C TYR A 66 -12.72 7.14 -6.52
N LEU A 67 -12.87 8.40 -6.12
CA LEU A 67 -11.75 9.34 -6.02
C LEU A 67 -10.81 9.02 -4.85
N TYR A 68 -11.36 8.59 -3.71
CA TYR A 68 -10.59 8.30 -2.51
C TYR A 68 -9.43 7.31 -2.72
N PRO A 69 -9.64 6.10 -3.29
CA PRO A 69 -8.55 5.17 -3.52
C PRO A 69 -7.53 5.67 -4.56
N ILE A 70 -7.96 6.48 -5.54
CA ILE A 70 -7.09 7.12 -6.53
C ILE A 70 -6.15 8.11 -5.84
N ILE A 71 -6.67 8.97 -4.96
CA ILE A 71 -5.86 9.93 -4.20
C ILE A 71 -4.87 9.19 -3.29
N ASN A 72 -5.32 8.14 -2.58
CA ASN A 72 -4.42 7.29 -1.79
C ASN A 72 -3.29 6.70 -2.65
N ALA A 73 -3.59 6.16 -3.83
CA ALA A 73 -2.58 5.61 -4.74
C ALA A 73 -1.56 6.66 -5.19
N VAL A 74 -2.00 7.86 -5.57
CA VAL A 74 -1.09 8.95 -5.96
C VAL A 74 -0.17 9.32 -4.80
N ILE A 75 -0.73 9.53 -3.61
CA ILE A 75 0.05 9.95 -2.43
C ILE A 75 0.97 8.83 -1.95
N THR A 76 0.54 7.56 -2.01
CA THR A 76 1.43 6.41 -1.77
C THR A 76 2.64 6.43 -2.69
N GLY A 77 2.46 6.70 -3.99
CA GLY A 77 3.58 6.84 -4.93
C GLY A 77 4.50 8.00 -4.60
N MET A 78 3.95 9.14 -4.16
CA MET A 78 4.73 10.28 -3.67
C MET A 78 5.55 9.91 -2.43
N THR A 79 4.95 9.18 -1.48
CA THR A 79 5.60 8.75 -0.25
C THR A 79 6.77 7.80 -0.54
N ILE A 80 6.59 6.81 -1.42
CA ILE A 80 7.69 5.93 -1.86
C ILE A 80 8.79 6.75 -2.55
N ALA A 81 8.42 7.72 -3.39
CA ALA A 81 9.38 8.58 -4.06
C ALA A 81 10.23 9.38 -3.06
N SER A 82 9.63 9.87 -1.97
CA SER A 82 10.37 10.61 -0.94
C SER A 82 11.44 9.75 -0.28
N TYR A 83 11.15 8.48 0.00
CA TYR A 83 12.13 7.54 0.53
C TYR A 83 13.31 7.35 -0.43
N TYR A 84 13.03 7.11 -1.72
CA TYR A 84 14.09 6.93 -2.72
C TYR A 84 14.93 8.20 -2.95
N ILE A 85 14.31 9.39 -2.91
CA ILE A 85 15.03 10.66 -3.00
C ILE A 85 15.96 10.84 -1.80
N ILE A 86 15.46 10.60 -0.57
CA ILE A 86 16.26 10.75 0.66
C ILE A 86 17.43 9.78 0.67
N GLN A 87 17.18 8.53 0.31
CA GLN A 87 18.21 7.48 0.30
C GLN A 87 19.06 7.46 -0.98
N SER A 88 18.84 8.41 -1.90
CA SER A 88 19.54 8.49 -3.20
C SER A 88 19.54 7.16 -3.98
N ILE A 89 18.40 6.46 -3.96
CA ILE A 89 18.25 5.14 -4.60
C ILE A 89 17.91 5.34 -6.09
N GLU A 90 18.76 4.82 -6.97
CA GLU A 90 18.49 4.72 -8.40
C GLU A 90 17.45 3.62 -8.69
N VAL A 91 16.50 3.93 -9.58
CA VAL A 91 15.35 3.05 -9.86
C VAL A 91 15.31 2.69 -11.35
N ASP A 92 16.27 1.88 -11.79
CA ASP A 92 16.44 1.55 -13.21
C ASP A 92 15.62 0.33 -13.66
N ILE A 93 15.15 -0.53 -12.74
CA ILE A 93 14.50 -1.82 -13.06
C ILE A 93 13.03 -1.84 -12.62
N LEU A 94 12.26 -0.79 -12.93
CA LEU A 94 10.84 -0.71 -12.53
C LEU A 94 9.92 -1.66 -13.32
N ASP A 95 10.22 -1.92 -14.59
CA ASP A 95 9.20 -2.45 -15.51
C ASP A 95 8.97 -3.96 -15.36
N CYS A 96 10.02 -4.74 -15.04
CA CYS A 96 9.89 -6.18 -14.80
C CYS A 96 9.03 -6.50 -13.55
N HIS A 97 9.16 -5.70 -12.49
CA HIS A 97 8.42 -5.88 -11.24
C HIS A 97 6.94 -5.54 -11.41
N ILE A 98 6.62 -4.54 -12.24
CA ILE A 98 5.25 -4.19 -12.61
C ILE A 98 4.57 -5.39 -13.28
N PHE A 99 5.24 -6.00 -14.26
CA PHE A 99 4.71 -7.16 -14.97
C PHE A 99 4.50 -8.35 -14.01
N GLY A 100 5.48 -8.62 -13.14
CA GLY A 100 5.37 -9.65 -12.11
C GLY A 100 4.14 -9.46 -11.22
N PHE A 101 3.94 -8.25 -10.69
CA PHE A 101 2.77 -7.94 -9.85
C PHE A 101 1.44 -8.20 -10.56
N ILE A 102 1.31 -7.74 -11.81
CA ILE A 102 0.10 -7.94 -12.61
C ILE A 102 -0.14 -9.43 -12.83
N LEU A 103 0.90 -10.19 -13.19
CA LEU A 103 0.79 -11.61 -13.44
C LEU A 103 0.39 -12.38 -12.17
N PHE A 104 0.96 -12.05 -11.01
CA PHE A 104 0.54 -12.61 -9.73
C PHE A 104 -0.91 -12.29 -9.38
N MET A 105 -1.37 -11.05 -9.61
CA MET A 105 -2.75 -10.65 -9.38
C MET A 105 -3.73 -11.41 -10.29
N VAL A 106 -3.41 -11.54 -11.58
CA VAL A 106 -4.22 -12.29 -12.56
C VAL A 106 -4.26 -13.79 -12.22
N PHE A 107 -3.11 -14.36 -11.84
CA PHE A 107 -3.01 -15.76 -11.42
C PHE A 107 -3.87 -16.04 -10.18
N ASN A 108 -3.79 -15.17 -9.17
CA ASN A 108 -4.61 -15.31 -7.96
C ASN A 108 -6.10 -15.12 -8.23
N TYR A 109 -6.47 -14.18 -9.10
CA TYR A 109 -7.84 -14.07 -9.58
C TYR A 109 -8.31 -15.39 -10.19
N GLY A 110 -7.53 -15.97 -11.11
CA GLY A 110 -7.82 -17.26 -11.75
C GLY A 110 -8.01 -18.40 -10.74
N ILE A 111 -7.09 -18.55 -9.79
CA ILE A 111 -7.20 -19.57 -8.73
C ILE A 111 -8.47 -19.37 -7.89
N ILE A 112 -8.79 -18.13 -7.51
CA ILE A 112 -9.99 -17.85 -6.70
C ILE A 112 -11.26 -18.20 -7.46
N ILE A 113 -11.31 -17.95 -8.77
CA ILE A 113 -12.46 -18.32 -9.62
C ILE A 113 -12.58 -19.84 -9.70
N ILE A 114 -11.51 -20.55 -10.06
CA ILE A 114 -11.52 -22.00 -10.27
C ILE A 114 -11.86 -22.75 -8.98
N THR A 115 -11.21 -22.40 -7.87
CA THR A 115 -11.37 -23.11 -6.60
C THR A 115 -12.58 -22.64 -5.79
N SER A 116 -13.13 -21.45 -6.11
CA SER A 116 -14.12 -20.75 -5.29
C SER A 116 -13.70 -20.47 -3.83
N LYS A 117 -12.43 -20.71 -3.46
CA LYS A 117 -11.87 -20.67 -2.10
C LYS A 117 -11.25 -19.32 -1.74
N ARG A 118 -11.94 -18.20 -2.02
CA ARG A 118 -11.45 -16.81 -1.81
C ARG A 118 -10.72 -16.61 -0.49
N LYS A 119 -11.32 -17.00 0.66
CA LYS A 119 -10.72 -16.77 1.98
C LYS A 119 -9.43 -17.55 2.21
N GLN A 120 -9.39 -18.82 1.81
CA GLN A 120 -8.20 -19.66 1.97
C GLN A 120 -7.06 -19.14 1.09
N ILE A 121 -7.34 -18.81 -0.18
CA ILE A 121 -6.35 -18.22 -1.06
C ILE A 121 -5.85 -16.87 -0.53
N SER A 122 -6.74 -16.03 0.03
CA SER A 122 -6.33 -14.76 0.62
C SER A 122 -5.40 -14.96 1.82
N LEU A 123 -5.71 -15.93 2.69
CA LEU A 123 -4.88 -16.26 3.84
C LEU A 123 -3.50 -16.78 3.43
N ILE A 124 -3.44 -17.66 2.43
CA ILE A 124 -2.16 -18.17 1.87
C ILE A 124 -1.32 -16.99 1.37
N ASN A 125 -1.90 -16.07 0.61
CA ASN A 125 -1.18 -14.89 0.12
C ASN A 125 -0.72 -13.95 1.23
N ILE A 126 -1.50 -13.79 2.30
CA ILE A 126 -1.07 -13.02 3.48
C ILE A 126 0.17 -13.66 4.11
N ILE A 127 0.14 -14.98 4.34
CA ILE A 127 1.28 -15.71 4.92
C ILE A 127 2.51 -15.61 4.02
N LEU A 128 2.35 -15.84 2.72
CA LEU A 128 3.44 -15.72 1.75
C LEU A 128 4.00 -14.31 1.68
N SER A 129 3.16 -13.28 1.80
CA SER A 129 3.61 -11.89 1.82
C SER A 129 4.40 -11.57 3.08
N ILE A 130 4.01 -12.08 4.25
CA ILE A 130 4.75 -11.88 5.50
C ILE A 130 6.14 -12.54 5.39
N ILE A 131 6.20 -13.78 4.90
CA ILE A 131 7.48 -14.49 4.66
C ILE A 131 8.31 -13.74 3.62
N GLY A 132 7.68 -13.29 2.54
CA GLY A 132 8.30 -12.51 1.49
C GLY A 132 8.87 -11.18 2.00
N SER A 133 8.17 -10.47 2.90
CA SER A 133 8.66 -9.25 3.52
C SER A 133 9.97 -9.49 4.27
N LEU A 134 10.05 -10.57 5.05
CA LEU A 134 11.30 -10.95 5.75
C LEU A 134 12.44 -11.25 4.76
N ALA A 135 12.15 -11.96 3.67
CA ALA A 135 13.12 -12.21 2.62
C ALA A 135 13.58 -10.91 1.93
N THR A 136 12.67 -9.96 1.68
CA THR A 136 13.04 -8.66 1.08
C THR A 136 13.86 -7.79 2.01
N ILE A 137 13.66 -7.88 3.32
CA ILE A 137 14.53 -7.21 4.31
C ILE A 137 15.95 -7.78 4.22
N TYR A 138 16.10 -9.10 4.07
CA TYR A 138 17.41 -9.71 3.84
C TYR A 138 18.06 -9.24 2.52
N LEU A 139 17.29 -9.20 1.42
CA LEU A 139 17.78 -8.67 0.14
C LEU A 139 18.23 -7.21 0.25
N TRP A 140 17.46 -6.41 1.00
CA TRP A 140 17.75 -5.01 1.25
C TRP A 140 19.08 -4.85 2.00
N THR A 141 19.28 -5.58 3.09
CA THR A 141 20.49 -5.43 3.93
C THR A 141 21.73 -6.08 3.35
N VAL A 142 21.60 -7.15 2.57
CA VAL A 142 22.75 -7.97 2.13
C VAL A 142 23.12 -7.80 0.66
N ILE A 143 22.15 -7.55 -0.23
CA ILE A 143 22.39 -7.61 -1.68
C ILE A 143 22.31 -6.24 -2.36
N SER A 144 21.30 -5.43 -2.04
CA SER A 144 20.44 -4.75 -3.02
C SER A 144 19.53 -3.76 -2.32
N VAL A 145 20.01 -2.58 -1.90
CA VAL A 145 19.11 -1.58 -1.30
C VAL A 145 17.98 -1.15 -2.23
N SER A 146 18.29 -0.93 -3.50
CA SER A 146 17.29 -0.63 -4.52
C SER A 146 16.31 -1.79 -4.70
N LEU A 147 16.82 -3.01 -4.93
CA LEU A 147 15.99 -4.19 -5.19
C LEU A 147 15.12 -4.57 -3.98
N GLY A 148 15.72 -4.67 -2.81
CA GLY A 148 15.06 -5.08 -1.58
C GLY A 148 13.97 -4.11 -1.15
N SER A 149 14.23 -2.80 -1.18
CA SER A 149 13.21 -1.80 -0.84
C SER A 149 12.06 -1.77 -1.87
N HIS A 150 12.34 -1.93 -3.16
CA HIS A 150 11.31 -1.99 -4.19
C HIS A 150 10.39 -3.20 -4.03
N LEU A 151 10.97 -4.38 -3.82
CA LEU A 151 10.21 -5.60 -3.56
C LEU A 151 9.43 -5.49 -2.25
N LEU A 152 9.99 -4.88 -1.20
CA LEU A 152 9.30 -4.67 0.07
C LEU A 152 8.03 -3.81 -0.11
N PHE A 153 8.11 -2.68 -0.82
CA PHE A 153 6.92 -1.85 -1.10
C PHE A 153 5.88 -2.60 -1.92
N LEU A 154 6.32 -3.36 -2.94
CA LEU A 154 5.44 -4.18 -3.77
C LEU A 154 4.71 -5.24 -2.93
N ILE A 155 5.42 -5.95 -2.05
CA ILE A 155 4.86 -6.95 -1.16
C ILE A 155 3.88 -6.32 -0.16
N ILE A 156 4.16 -5.13 0.37
CA ILE A 156 3.23 -4.43 1.27
C ILE A 156 1.94 -4.06 0.54
N ILE A 157 2.05 -3.48 -0.67
CA ILE A 157 0.87 -3.16 -1.49
C ILE A 157 0.06 -4.42 -1.79
N TYR A 158 0.73 -5.53 -2.09
CA TYR A 158 0.11 -6.84 -2.31
C TYR A 158 -0.58 -7.38 -1.06
N LEU A 159 0.10 -7.36 0.09
CA LEU A 159 -0.39 -7.78 1.40
C LEU A 159 -1.68 -7.04 1.77
N CYS A 160 -1.70 -5.72 1.61
CA CYS A 160 -2.85 -4.87 1.89
C CYS A 160 -4.10 -5.32 1.10
N PHE A 161 -3.95 -5.67 -0.18
CA PHE A 161 -5.05 -6.18 -0.98
C PHE A 161 -5.64 -7.47 -0.40
N PHE A 162 -4.78 -8.44 -0.07
CA PHE A 162 -5.24 -9.74 0.44
C PHE A 162 -5.80 -9.67 1.85
N ILE A 163 -5.30 -8.78 2.71
CA ILE A 163 -5.92 -8.47 4.01
C ILE A 163 -7.35 -7.96 3.80
N ALA A 164 -7.54 -6.97 2.90
CA ALA A 164 -8.87 -6.44 2.61
C ALA A 164 -9.80 -7.51 2.01
N LEU A 165 -9.28 -8.34 1.12
CA LEU A 165 -10.02 -9.44 0.50
C LEU A 165 -10.40 -10.54 1.50
N TYR A 166 -9.56 -10.83 2.50
CA TYR A 166 -9.80 -11.81 3.55
C TYR A 166 -10.86 -11.35 4.56
N LEU A 167 -10.73 -10.10 5.05
CA LEU A 167 -11.59 -9.56 6.10
C LEU A 167 -13.01 -9.22 5.62
N ASN A 168 -13.19 -8.94 4.33
CA ASN A 168 -14.49 -8.56 3.82
C ASN A 168 -15.47 -9.76 3.68
N LYS A 169 -16.70 -9.59 4.20
CA LYS A 169 -17.77 -10.59 4.18
C LYS A 169 -18.42 -10.68 2.79
N GLN A 170 -18.58 -11.91 2.26
CA GLN A 170 -19.06 -12.17 0.89
C GLN A 170 -20.51 -11.71 0.60
N LYS A 171 -21.37 -11.58 1.61
CA LYS A 171 -22.83 -11.51 1.39
C LYS A 171 -23.34 -10.18 0.81
N ASP A 172 -22.69 -9.03 1.10
CA ASP A 172 -23.24 -7.70 0.74
C ASP A 172 -22.22 -6.71 0.18
N SER A 173 -21.00 -7.15 -0.13
CA SER A 173 -19.93 -6.20 -0.39
C SER A 173 -19.95 -5.66 -1.82
N ASN A 174 -19.92 -4.33 -1.95
CA ASN A 174 -19.53 -3.62 -3.16
C ASN A 174 -18.00 -3.73 -3.36
N TYR A 175 -17.52 -3.87 -4.60
CA TYR A 175 -16.08 -4.03 -4.89
C TYR A 175 -15.30 -2.81 -4.39
N LEU A 176 -15.91 -1.62 -4.46
CA LEU A 176 -15.36 -0.37 -3.92
C LEU A 176 -15.12 -0.44 -2.41
N THR A 177 -15.91 -1.21 -1.66
CA THR A 177 -15.68 -1.35 -0.21
C THR A 177 -14.35 -2.05 0.07
N ILE A 178 -14.00 -3.10 -0.70
CA ILE A 178 -12.70 -3.76 -0.58
C ILE A 178 -11.61 -2.80 -1.01
N VAL A 179 -11.75 -2.18 -2.18
CA VAL A 179 -10.71 -1.32 -2.77
C VAL A 179 -10.42 -0.12 -1.87
N ASN A 180 -11.46 0.52 -1.32
CA ASN A 180 -11.28 1.65 -0.41
C ASN A 180 -10.58 1.20 0.87
N PHE A 181 -11.01 0.09 1.46
CA PHE A 181 -10.35 -0.44 2.66
C PHE A 181 -8.89 -0.82 2.39
N ALA A 182 -8.61 -1.51 1.28
CA ALA A 182 -7.26 -1.84 0.83
C ALA A 182 -6.40 -0.58 0.64
N SER A 183 -6.95 0.46 0.02
CA SER A 183 -6.24 1.72 -0.22
C SER A 183 -5.86 2.47 1.06
N VAL A 184 -6.72 2.43 2.09
CA VAL A 184 -6.44 3.04 3.42
C VAL A 184 -5.23 2.37 4.03
N ILE A 185 -5.29 1.04 4.16
CA ILE A 185 -4.25 0.27 4.83
C ILE A 185 -2.95 0.25 4.01
N MET A 186 -3.05 0.32 2.68
CA MET A 186 -1.91 0.48 1.78
C MET A 186 -1.20 1.81 2.01
N PHE A 187 -1.93 2.93 1.97
CA PHE A 187 -1.33 4.23 2.25
C PHE A 187 -0.75 4.27 3.67
N GLY A 188 -1.50 3.85 4.69
CA GLY A 188 -1.04 3.83 6.07
C GLY A 188 0.19 2.94 6.28
N GLY A 189 0.20 1.74 5.69
CA GLY A 189 1.31 0.79 5.79
C GLY A 189 2.57 1.28 5.11
N VAL A 190 2.46 1.83 3.89
CA VAL A 190 3.60 2.40 3.16
C VAL A 190 4.12 3.66 3.86
N PHE A 191 3.23 4.54 4.31
CA PHE A 191 3.62 5.76 5.01
C PHE A 191 4.35 5.46 6.33
N LEU A 192 3.80 4.57 7.14
CA LEU A 192 4.43 4.14 8.38
C LEU A 192 5.78 3.47 8.12
N LEU A 193 5.88 2.61 7.11
CA LEU A 193 7.16 2.01 6.74
C LEU A 193 8.17 3.11 6.36
N VAL A 194 7.81 4.01 5.44
CA VAL A 194 8.70 5.09 4.99
C VAL A 194 9.16 5.96 6.15
N LEU A 195 8.29 6.28 7.11
CA LEU A 195 8.69 6.99 8.33
C LEU A 195 9.73 6.21 9.13
N ILE A 196 9.50 4.91 9.39
CA ILE A 196 10.47 4.07 10.11
C ILE A 196 11.81 4.05 9.36
N LEU A 197 11.78 3.92 8.02
CA LEU A 197 12.99 3.82 7.22
C LEU A 197 13.79 5.14 7.15
N ILE A 198 13.11 6.28 7.12
CA ILE A 198 13.77 7.60 7.09
C ILE A 198 14.28 8.00 8.48
N THR A 199 13.59 7.58 9.55
CA THR A 199 14.00 7.91 10.92
C THR A 199 15.02 6.93 11.50
N GLU A 200 15.56 6.00 10.70
CA GLU A 200 16.48 4.94 11.15
C GLU A 200 15.94 4.10 12.32
N GLY A 201 14.62 4.12 12.55
CA GLY A 201 13.98 3.51 13.72
C GLY A 201 13.79 4.43 14.94
N ASP A 202 14.43 5.60 15.00
CA ASP A 202 14.25 6.59 16.09
C ASP A 202 12.83 7.18 16.08
N GLY A 203 12.12 7.15 14.95
CA GLY A 203 10.71 7.55 14.86
C GLY A 203 9.77 6.62 15.65
N ILE A 204 10.22 5.44 16.05
CA ILE A 204 9.49 4.56 16.97
C ILE A 204 9.45 5.18 18.37
N GLU A 205 10.46 5.95 18.77
CA GLU A 205 10.45 6.69 20.05
C GLU A 205 9.40 7.80 20.07
N ILE A 206 9.04 8.37 18.90
CA ILE A 206 7.94 9.34 18.76
C ILE A 206 6.57 8.65 18.94
N LEU A 207 6.46 7.36 18.59
CA LEU A 207 5.27 6.55 18.86
C LEU A 207 5.28 5.93 20.26
N ASP A 208 6.45 5.81 20.87
CA ASP A 208 6.62 5.41 22.25
C ASP A 208 6.12 6.55 23.13
N MET A 209 4.86 6.46 23.56
CA MET A 209 4.19 7.45 24.40
C MET A 209 4.76 7.52 25.83
N SER A 210 6.06 7.28 26.01
CA SER A 210 6.80 7.42 27.27
C SER A 210 6.61 8.81 27.90
N TRP A 211 6.56 9.87 27.06
CA TRP A 211 6.23 11.24 27.46
C TRP A 211 4.82 11.43 28.09
N TRP A 212 3.89 10.49 27.89
CA TRP A 212 2.54 10.52 28.46
C TRP A 212 2.50 9.79 29.81
N LYS A 213 3.41 8.83 30.04
CA LYS A 213 3.62 8.19 31.34
C LYS A 213 4.28 9.15 32.34
N ASP A 214 5.21 10.00 31.90
CA ASP A 214 5.90 10.92 32.82
C ASP A 214 5.03 12.09 33.30
N ARG A 215 4.04 12.53 32.52
CA ARG A 215 3.06 13.53 32.97
C ARG A 215 2.03 13.02 33.99
N LYS A 216 1.90 11.69 34.16
CA LYS A 216 1.03 11.10 35.20
C LYS A 216 1.73 10.93 36.55
N LYS A 217 3.05 11.06 36.63
CA LYS A 217 3.81 11.04 37.89
C LYS A 217 3.94 12.41 38.56
N THR A 218 3.53 13.48 37.87
CA THR A 218 3.63 14.88 38.35
C THR A 218 2.27 15.51 38.68
N ARG A 219 1.23 14.70 38.91
CA ARG A 219 -0.04 15.13 39.53
C ARG A 219 -0.34 14.32 40.78
#